data_AF-A0A1G1J0C3-F1
#
_entry.id   AF-A0A1G1J0C3-F1
#
_cell.length_a   1.000
_cell.length_b   1.000
_cell.length_c   1.000
_cell.angle_alpha   90.00
_cell.angle_beta   90.00
_cell.angle_gamma   90.00
#
_symmetry.space_group_name_H-M   'P 1'
#
loop_
_entity.id
_entity.type
_entity.pdbx_description
1 polymer ?
#
loop_
_entity_poly.entity_id
_entity_poly.type
_entity_poly.pdbx_seq_one_letter_code
_entity_poly.pdbx_strand_id
1 'polypeptide(L)'
;MHLASVWPPFTSEAKEAIAHYPEIIKEMKLALQECGRKLGIYIHKKFRMREQHDRANLFEKYIPEVADSLAALSEEKKEVILEGLKKMIKKPQILQEINLVPQQEEEHANIKITAVKEDDE
;
A
#
# COMPACT_ATOMS: atom_id res chain seq x y z
N MET A 1 -20.37 -8.48 -0.79
CA MET A 1 -21.04 -7.72 0.29
C MET A 1 -22.08 -8.64 0.87
N HIS A 2 -22.09 -8.85 2.19
CA HIS A 2 -23.02 -9.79 2.82
C HIS A 2 -24.14 -9.01 3.52
N LEU A 3 -25.39 -9.44 3.31
CA LEU A 3 -26.56 -8.91 3.98
C LEU A 3 -27.23 -10.06 4.74
N ALA A 4 -27.44 -9.90 6.05
CA ALA A 4 -28.10 -10.88 6.89
C ALA A 4 -29.26 -10.20 7.64
N SER A 5 -30.47 -10.74 7.50
CA SER A 5 -31.67 -10.27 8.21
C SER A 5 -32.70 -11.40 8.30
N VAL A 6 -33.65 -11.27 9.22
CA VAL A 6 -34.75 -12.25 9.41
C VAL A 6 -35.63 -12.35 8.16
N TRP A 7 -35.83 -11.23 7.47
CA TRP A 7 -36.57 -11.15 6.23
C TRP A 7 -35.90 -10.15 5.27
N PRO A 8 -35.09 -10.62 4.30
CA PRO A 8 -34.47 -9.76 3.32
C PRO A 8 -35.49 -9.40 2.22
N PRO A 9 -35.59 -8.13 1.81
CA PRO A 9 -36.50 -7.75 0.75
C PRO A 9 -35.88 -8.02 -0.63
N PHE A 10 -36.41 -9.01 -1.36
CA PHE A 10 -36.00 -9.36 -2.71
C PHE A 10 -36.90 -8.72 -3.77
N THR A 11 -36.36 -8.45 -4.96
CA THR A 11 -37.15 -7.94 -6.11
C THR A 11 -37.93 -9.04 -6.84
N SER A 12 -37.49 -10.29 -6.72
CA SER A 12 -38.10 -11.46 -7.36
C SER A 12 -38.22 -12.63 -6.38
N GLU A 13 -39.18 -13.53 -6.63
CA GLU A 13 -39.38 -14.78 -5.87
C GLU A 13 -38.18 -15.72 -5.95
N ALA A 14 -37.39 -15.60 -7.02
CA ALA A 14 -36.15 -16.33 -7.24
C ALA A 14 -35.00 -15.88 -6.31
N LYS A 15 -35.16 -14.78 -5.57
CA LYS A 15 -34.18 -14.26 -4.58
C LYS A 15 -32.80 -13.91 -5.15
N GLU A 16 -32.75 -13.48 -6.40
CA GLU A 16 -31.49 -13.15 -7.08
C GLU A 16 -30.99 -11.73 -6.78
N ALA A 17 -31.91 -10.80 -6.50
CA ALA A 17 -31.59 -9.39 -6.28
C ALA A 17 -32.35 -8.79 -5.09
N ILE A 18 -31.66 -7.89 -4.37
CA ILE A 18 -32.20 -7.13 -3.23
C ILE A 18 -32.94 -5.90 -3.75
N ALA A 19 -34.08 -5.59 -3.15
CA ALA A 19 -34.88 -4.44 -3.51
C ALA A 19 -34.23 -3.10 -3.11
N HIS A 20 -34.51 -2.05 -3.90
CA HIS A 20 -33.90 -0.73 -3.80
C HIS A 20 -34.51 0.15 -2.69
N TYR A 21 -34.46 -0.31 -1.44
CA TYR A 21 -34.86 0.51 -0.30
C TYR A 21 -33.80 1.56 0.03
N PRO A 22 -34.18 2.83 0.24
CA PRO A 22 -33.21 3.91 0.46
C PRO A 22 -32.36 3.69 1.72
N GLU A 23 -32.90 3.04 2.75
CA GLU A 23 -32.17 2.70 3.98
C GLU A 23 -31.05 1.70 3.73
N ILE A 24 -31.35 0.62 2.99
CA ILE A 24 -30.39 -0.44 2.64
C ILE A 24 -29.29 0.13 1.75
N ILE A 25 -29.66 0.89 0.71
CA ILE A 25 -28.70 1.51 -0.21
C ILE A 25 -27.77 2.47 0.54
N LYS A 26 -28.31 3.27 1.46
CA LYS A 26 -27.53 4.19 2.29
C LYS A 26 -26.48 3.43 3.11
N GLU A 27 -26.87 2.35 3.77
CA GLU A 27 -25.96 1.57 4.61
C GLU A 27 -24.89 0.84 3.77
N MET A 28 -25.30 0.22 2.65
CA MET A 28 -24.38 -0.40 1.70
C MET A 28 -23.32 0.60 1.19
N LYS A 29 -23.74 1.84 0.90
CA LYS A 29 -22.84 2.91 0.46
C LYS A 29 -21.86 3.31 1.57
N LEU A 30 -22.34 3.48 2.80
CA LEU A 30 -21.48 3.84 3.95
C LEU A 30 -20.44 2.74 4.23
N ALA A 31 -20.86 1.47 4.24
CA ALA A 31 -19.96 0.33 4.41
C ALA A 31 -18.87 0.30 3.32
N LEU A 32 -19.25 0.52 2.06
CA LEU A 32 -18.29 0.55 0.95
C LEU A 32 -17.33 1.74 1.05
N GLN A 33 -17.82 2.91 1.45
CA GLN A 33 -16.98 4.11 1.64
C GLN A 33 -15.96 3.91 2.76
N GLU A 34 -16.34 3.21 3.85
CA GLU A 34 -15.41 2.90 4.93
C GLU A 34 -14.28 1.98 4.47
N CYS A 35 -14.62 0.89 3.76
CA CYS A 35 -13.64 0.00 3.14
C CYS A 35 -12.75 0.76 2.15
N GLY A 36 -13.35 1.61 1.32
CA GLY A 36 -12.64 2.46 0.36
C GLY A 36 -11.65 3.42 1.03
N ARG A 37 -12.01 4.01 2.18
CA ARG A 37 -11.11 4.89 2.95
C ARG A 37 -9.92 4.12 3.51
N LYS A 38 -10.15 2.93 4.07
CA LYS A 38 -9.07 2.04 4.59
C LYS A 38 -8.10 1.65 3.46
N LEU A 39 -8.64 1.26 2.31
CA LEU A 39 -7.85 0.95 1.12
C LEU A 39 -7.08 2.19 0.61
N GLY A 40 -7.74 3.35 0.57
CA GLY A 40 -7.14 4.60 0.15
C GLY A 40 -5.92 4.95 0.99
N ILE A 41 -6.02 4.88 2.32
CA ILE A 41 -4.89 5.13 3.23
C ILE A 41 -3.71 4.20 2.92
N TYR A 42 -3.99 2.92 2.69
CA TYR A 42 -2.97 1.92 2.36
C TYR A 42 -2.27 2.23 1.03
N ILE A 43 -3.04 2.54 -0.02
CA ILE A 43 -2.49 2.90 -1.34
C ILE A 43 -1.61 4.15 -1.24
N HIS A 44 -2.07 5.19 -0.56
CA HIS A 44 -1.30 6.42 -0.38
C HIS A 44 -0.01 6.18 0.43
N LYS A 45 -0.07 5.31 1.44
CA LYS A 45 1.13 4.88 2.16
C LYS A 45 2.12 4.24 1.20
N LYS A 46 1.69 3.30 0.36
CA LYS A 46 2.54 2.63 -0.65
C LYS A 46 3.17 3.61 -1.64
N PHE A 47 2.39 4.57 -2.15
CA PHE A 47 2.92 5.63 -3.04
C PHE A 47 3.98 6.49 -2.35
N ARG A 48 3.70 6.95 -1.12
CA ARG A 48 4.66 7.73 -0.34
C ARG A 48 5.97 6.95 -0.14
N MET A 49 5.88 5.66 0.20
CA MET A 49 7.06 4.80 0.34
C MET A 49 7.89 4.72 -0.93
N ARG A 50 7.24 4.52 -2.09
CA ARG A 50 7.92 4.50 -3.39
C ARG A 50 8.62 5.81 -3.70
N GLU A 51 7.96 6.94 -3.47
CA GLU A 51 8.53 8.26 -3.69
C GLU A 51 9.75 8.51 -2.78
N GLN A 52 9.67 8.12 -1.49
CA GLN A 52 10.81 8.20 -0.57
C GLN A 52 12.00 7.34 -1.04
N HIS A 53 11.72 6.15 -1.55
CA HIS A 53 12.74 5.25 -2.10
C HIS A 53 13.41 5.82 -3.35
N ASP A 54 12.61 6.31 -4.31
CA ASP A 54 13.12 6.88 -5.54
C ASP A 54 13.97 8.13 -5.26
N ARG A 55 13.54 8.95 -4.29
CA ARG A 55 14.30 10.10 -3.82
C ARG A 55 15.61 9.69 -3.14
N ALA A 56 15.61 8.65 -2.31
CA ALA A 56 16.83 8.13 -1.67
C ALA A 56 17.84 7.62 -2.71
N ASN A 57 17.37 6.91 -3.74
CA ASN A 57 18.22 6.46 -4.85
C ASN A 57 18.79 7.62 -5.66
N LEU A 58 18.02 8.70 -5.83
CA LEU A 58 18.52 9.90 -6.50
C LEU A 58 19.65 10.53 -5.69
N PHE A 59 19.48 10.72 -4.38
CA PHE A 59 20.52 11.28 -3.52
C PHE A 59 21.80 10.44 -3.51
N GLU A 60 21.70 9.11 -3.48
CA GLU A 60 22.87 8.23 -3.52
C GLU A 60 23.73 8.44 -4.76
N LYS A 61 23.11 8.74 -5.91
CA LYS A 61 23.84 9.04 -7.15
C LYS A 61 24.57 10.38 -7.08
N TYR A 62 24.00 11.39 -6.42
CA TYR A 62 24.56 12.75 -6.38
C TYR A 62 25.50 13.03 -5.21
N ILE A 63 25.41 12.28 -4.12
CA ILE A 63 26.30 12.45 -2.95
C ILE A 63 27.79 12.49 -3.28
N PRO A 64 28.36 11.63 -4.16
CA PRO A 64 29.79 11.72 -4.44
C PRO A 64 30.19 13.06 -5.06
N GLU A 65 29.43 13.55 -6.03
CA GLU A 65 29.67 14.85 -6.71
C GLU A 65 29.51 16.04 -5.76
N VAL A 66 28.50 15.97 -4.88
CA VAL A 66 28.27 17.01 -3.86
C VAL A 66 29.40 17.00 -2.82
N ALA A 67 29.86 15.82 -2.40
CA ALA A 67 30.98 15.68 -1.48
C ALA A 67 32.29 16.22 -2.07
N ASP A 68 32.53 16.00 -3.36
CA ASP A 68 33.68 16.58 -4.09
C ASP A 68 33.64 18.11 -4.09
N SER A 69 32.48 18.68 -4.41
CA SER A 69 32.29 20.14 -4.44
C SER A 69 32.45 20.77 -3.05
N LEU A 70 31.90 20.13 -2.02
CA LEU A 70 32.01 20.60 -0.63
C LEU A 70 33.42 20.48 -0.07
N ALA A 71 34.15 19.41 -0.40
CA ALA A 71 35.55 19.25 0.00
C ALA A 71 36.43 20.34 -0.62
N ALA A 72 36.17 20.72 -1.87
CA ALA A 72 36.88 21.80 -2.55
C ALA A 72 36.62 23.19 -1.93
N LEU A 73 35.40 23.41 -1.38
CA LEU A 73 35.00 24.69 -0.76
C LEU A 73 35.41 24.81 0.71
N SER A 74 35.35 23.70 1.45
CA SER A 74 35.52 23.69 2.92
C SER A 74 36.91 23.25 3.37
N GLU A 75 37.78 22.82 2.45
CA GLU A 75 39.11 22.21 2.72
C GLU A 75 39.08 21.00 3.67
N GLU A 76 37.89 20.48 3.99
CA GLU A 76 37.69 19.30 4.81
C GLU A 76 37.87 18.01 3.99
N LYS A 77 38.17 16.91 4.69
CA LYS A 77 38.34 15.60 4.07
C LYS A 77 37.02 15.12 3.48
N LYS A 78 37.01 14.86 2.16
CA LYS A 78 35.90 14.26 1.40
C LYS A 78 35.26 13.07 2.10
N GLU A 79 36.08 12.22 2.72
CA GLU A 79 35.64 10.99 3.41
C GLU A 79 34.67 11.28 4.56
N VAL A 80 34.94 12.31 5.36
CA VAL A 80 34.10 12.70 6.51
C VAL A 80 32.74 13.24 6.04
N ILE A 81 32.75 14.07 5.00
CA ILE A 81 31.54 14.65 4.40
C ILE A 81 30.68 13.55 3.78
N LEU A 82 31.32 12.65 3.03
CA LEU A 82 30.64 11.55 2.36
C LEU A 82 30.01 10.57 3.36
N GLU A 83 30.71 10.26 4.46
CA GLU A 83 30.17 9.43 5.54
C GLU A 83 28.99 10.12 6.24
N GLY A 84 29.09 11.43 6.51
CA GLY A 84 28.01 12.23 7.08
C GLY A 84 26.76 12.25 6.20
N LEU A 85 26.93 12.48 4.89
CA LEU A 85 25.83 12.49 3.92
C LEU A 85 25.19 11.11 3.75
N LYS A 86 26.01 10.04 3.72
CA LYS A 86 25.49 8.65 3.68
C LYS A 86 24.71 8.30 4.93
N LYS A 87 25.16 8.73 6.12
CA LYS A 87 24.45 8.51 7.39
C LYS A 87 23.09 9.22 7.44
N MET A 88 22.93 10.31 6.70
CA MET A 88 21.66 11.05 6.61
C MET A 88 20.61 10.31 5.75
N ILE A 89 21.02 9.41 4.85
CA ILE A 89 20.10 8.62 4.04
C ILE A 89 19.49 7.47 4.88
N LYS A 90 18.18 7.52 5.07
CA LYS A 90 17.38 6.50 5.77
C LYS A 90 16.92 5.32 4.88
N LYS A 91 17.74 4.91 3.92
CA LYS A 91 17.39 3.85 2.94
C LYS A 91 17.02 2.49 3.55
N PRO A 92 17.73 1.94 4.56
CA PRO A 92 17.36 0.62 5.11
C PRO A 92 16.00 0.62 5.80
N GLN A 93 15.60 1.74 6.40
CA GLN A 93 14.29 1.89 7.07
C GLN A 93 13.15 1.89 6.04
N ILE A 94 13.35 2.57 4.91
CA ILE A 94 12.39 2.63 3.80
C ILE A 94 12.19 1.24 3.17
N LEU A 95 13.27 0.48 2.98
CA LEU A 95 13.21 -0.88 2.41
C LEU A 95 12.52 -1.88 3.33
N GLN A 96 12.73 -1.79 4.65
CA GLN A 96 12.03 -2.63 5.62
C GLN A 96 10.52 -2.38 5.61
N GLU A 97 10.09 -1.12 5.50
CA GLU A 97 8.68 -0.76 5.42
C GLU A 97 8.03 -1.22 4.10
N ILE A 98 8.79 -1.32 3.00
CA ILE A 98 8.33 -1.91 1.74
C ILE A 98 8.22 -3.45 1.88
N ASN A 99 9.17 -4.08 2.56
CA ASN A 99 9.21 -5.53 2.80
C ASN A 99 8.40 -6.00 4.02
N LEU A 100 7.67 -5.12 4.71
CA LEU A 100 6.61 -5.46 5.66
C LEU A 100 5.22 -5.52 4.99
N VAL A 101 5.14 -5.08 3.73
CA VAL A 101 3.98 -5.26 2.86
C VAL A 101 3.80 -6.67 2.24
N PRO A 102 4.73 -7.66 2.31
CA PRO A 102 4.60 -8.89 1.54
C PRO A 102 3.90 -10.03 2.33
N GLN A 103 3.27 -10.91 1.53
CA GLN A 103 2.86 -12.31 1.76
C GLN A 103 1.38 -12.62 1.99
N GLN A 104 0.52 -11.70 2.44
CA GLN A 104 -0.92 -11.99 2.51
C GLN A 104 -1.57 -12.14 1.11
N GLU A 105 -1.05 -11.44 0.10
CA GLU A 105 -1.55 -11.55 -1.28
C GLU A 105 -1.32 -12.94 -1.88
N GLU A 106 -0.22 -13.64 -1.53
CA GLU A 106 0.08 -14.98 -2.03
C GLU A 106 -0.71 -16.07 -1.29
N GLU A 107 -0.89 -15.95 0.03
CA GLU A 107 -1.71 -16.90 0.80
C GLU A 107 -3.19 -16.81 0.43
N HIS A 108 -3.76 -15.60 0.33
CA HIS A 108 -5.17 -15.44 -0.06
C HIS A 108 -5.44 -15.79 -1.54
N ALA A 109 -4.48 -15.56 -2.43
CA ALA A 109 -4.57 -16.00 -3.82
C ALA A 109 -4.51 -17.53 -3.92
N ASN A 110 -3.61 -18.19 -3.18
CA ASN A 110 -3.53 -19.64 -3.12
C ASN A 110 -4.80 -20.26 -2.53
N ILE A 111 -5.36 -19.72 -1.44
CA ILE A 111 -6.63 -20.21 -0.86
C ILE A 111 -7.79 -20.11 -1.87
N LYS A 112 -7.87 -19.02 -2.65
CA LYS A 112 -8.90 -18.87 -3.70
C LYS A 112 -8.71 -19.85 -4.85
N ILE A 113 -7.47 -20.13 -5.26
CA ILE A 113 -7.18 -21.11 -6.33
C ILE A 113 -7.51 -22.53 -5.87
N THR A 114 -7.30 -22.85 -4.59
CA THR A 114 -7.66 -24.16 -4.02
C THR A 114 -9.17 -24.34 -3.90
N ALA A 115 -9.90 -23.34 -3.40
CA ALA A 115 -11.36 -23.40 -3.27
C ALA A 115 -12.09 -23.53 -4.64
N VAL A 116 -11.60 -22.85 -5.68
CA VAL A 116 -12.18 -22.95 -7.03
C VAL A 116 -11.93 -24.33 -7.66
N LYS A 117 -10.90 -25.07 -7.23
CA LYS A 117 -10.61 -26.42 -7.74
C LYS A 117 -11.43 -27.52 -7.05
N GLU A 118 -11.92 -27.29 -5.84
CA GLU A 118 -12.75 -28.26 -5.10
C GLU A 118 -14.24 -28.20 -5.49
N ASP A 119 -14.69 -27.11 -6.12
CA ASP A 119 -16.09 -26.94 -6.58
C ASP A 119 -16.34 -27.46 -8.02
N ASP A 120 -15.28 -27.84 -8.76
CA ASP A 120 -15.32 -28.30 -10.17
C ASP A 120 -15.08 -29.83 -10.34
N GLU A 121 -15.01 -30.61 -9.25
CA GLU A 121 -15.01 -32.09 -9.23
C GLU A 121 -16.31 -32.66 -8.62
#